data_AF-A0A0S8IRK8-F1
#
_entry.id   AF-A0A0S8IRK8-F1
#
_cell.length_a   1.000
_cell.length_b   1.000
_cell.length_c   1.000
_cell.angle_alpha   90.00
_cell.angle_beta   90.00
_cell.angle_gamma   90.00
#
_symmetry.space_group_name_H-M   'P 1'
#
loop_
_entity.id
_entity.type
_entity.pdbx_description
1 polymer ?
#
loop_
_entity_poly.entity_id
_entity_poly.type
_entity_poly.pdbx_seq_one_letter_code
_entity_poly.pdbx_strand_id
1 'polypeptide(L)'
;MLELEIDFKYKNLKEQLDRADPRLRAVLFELAFLVKSRFNKRLLVTHIQRTQKVQNLLYQDKMEQGFFVWIKRKRFYSADKKSSTLSPHQTRPCRAVDLRSRCFTDEEILDMKKHLDFWFPYGGGKPTFLCHKNSGEHIHLQVPVK
;
A
#
# COMPACT_ATOMS: atom_id res chain seq x y z
N MET A 1 -16.56 2.94 -22.40
CA MET A 1 -15.37 3.25 -21.58
C MET A 1 -15.75 2.96 -20.14
N LEU A 2 -15.05 2.05 -19.46
CA LEU A 2 -15.19 1.93 -18.00
C LEU A 2 -14.53 3.19 -17.42
N GLU A 3 -15.33 4.10 -16.87
CA GLU A 3 -14.76 5.18 -16.05
C GLU A 3 -13.96 4.54 -14.92
N LEU A 4 -12.76 5.05 -14.67
CA LEU A 4 -11.93 4.53 -13.60
C LEU A 4 -12.64 4.81 -12.27
N GLU A 5 -13.06 3.75 -11.59
CA GLU A 5 -13.72 3.77 -10.27
C GLU A 5 -12.72 4.10 -9.12
N ILE A 6 -11.67 4.85 -9.46
CA ILE A 6 -10.57 5.23 -8.58
C ILE A 6 -10.38 6.74 -8.66
N ASP A 7 -10.51 7.40 -7.52
CA ASP A 7 -10.12 8.77 -7.32
C ASP A 7 -8.64 8.86 -6.94
N PHE A 8 -7.98 9.95 -7.33
CA PHE A 8 -6.59 10.22 -7.01
C PHE A 8 -6.46 11.52 -6.23
N LYS A 9 -5.76 11.47 -5.09
CA LYS A 9 -5.50 12.66 -4.27
C LYS A 9 -4.73 13.74 -5.04
N TYR A 10 -3.82 13.33 -5.92
CA TYR A 10 -3.00 14.20 -6.76
C TYR A 10 -3.00 13.70 -8.21
N LYS A 11 -2.96 14.62 -9.18
CA LYS A 11 -3.04 14.29 -10.62
C LYS A 11 -1.94 13.33 -11.09
N ASN A 12 -0.73 13.47 -10.57
CA ASN A 12 0.43 12.65 -10.96
C ASN A 12 0.36 11.20 -10.46
N LEU A 13 -0.55 10.86 -9.54
CA LEU A 13 -0.68 9.48 -9.05
C LEU A 13 -1.21 8.54 -10.13
N LYS A 14 -2.04 9.03 -11.05
CA LYS A 14 -2.51 8.22 -12.18
C LYS A 14 -1.33 7.75 -13.04
N GLU A 15 -0.45 8.66 -13.42
CA GLU A 15 0.77 8.35 -14.18
C GLU A 15 1.75 7.44 -13.42
N GLN A 16 1.77 7.51 -12.08
CA GLN A 16 2.53 6.57 -11.27
C GLN A 16 1.90 5.19 -11.29
N LEU A 17 0.57 5.11 -11.24
CA LEU A 17 -0.16 3.84 -11.31
C LEU A 17 0.09 3.16 -12.66
N ASP A 18 0.03 3.92 -13.75
CA ASP A 18 0.25 3.40 -15.11
C ASP A 18 1.63 2.74 -15.29
N ARG A 19 2.64 3.22 -14.54
CA ARG A 19 4.01 2.69 -14.53
C ARG A 19 4.27 1.69 -13.39
N ALA A 20 3.30 1.45 -12.53
CA ALA A 20 3.42 0.50 -11.44
C ALA A 20 3.37 -0.94 -11.93
N ASP A 21 3.67 -1.87 -11.02
CA ASP A 21 3.67 -3.29 -11.31
C ASP A 21 2.30 -3.72 -11.90
N PRO A 22 2.26 -4.44 -13.04
CA PRO A 22 1.01 -4.87 -13.65
C PRO A 22 0.11 -5.66 -12.69
N ARG A 23 0.68 -6.45 -11.78
CA ARG A 23 -0.08 -7.18 -10.76
C ARG A 23 -0.68 -6.24 -9.73
N LEU A 24 0.06 -5.20 -9.31
CA LEU A 24 -0.49 -4.16 -8.42
C LEU A 24 -1.68 -3.47 -9.07
N ARG A 25 -1.54 -3.08 -10.34
CA ARG A 25 -2.64 -2.46 -11.11
C ARG A 25 -3.87 -3.37 -11.16
N ALA A 26 -3.69 -4.64 -11.51
CA ALA A 26 -4.79 -5.60 -11.58
C ALA A 26 -5.51 -5.78 -10.24
N VAL A 27 -4.76 -5.95 -9.14
CA VAL A 27 -5.34 -6.09 -7.79
C VAL A 27 -6.07 -4.81 -7.37
N LEU A 28 -5.52 -3.63 -7.68
CA LEU A 28 -6.17 -2.36 -7.36
C LEU A 28 -7.47 -2.16 -8.14
N PHE A 29 -7.51 -2.53 -9.42
CA PHE A 29 -8.73 -2.45 -10.23
C PHE A 29 -9.81 -3.41 -9.76
N GLU A 30 -9.43 -4.64 -9.39
CA GLU A 30 -10.36 -5.61 -8.82
C GLU A 30 -10.94 -5.10 -7.50
N LEU A 31 -10.10 -4.52 -6.64
CA LEU A 31 -10.57 -3.89 -5.41
C LEU A 31 -11.50 -2.71 -5.68
N ALA A 32 -11.20 -1.88 -6.68
CA ALA A 32 -12.05 -0.75 -7.06
C ALA A 32 -13.43 -1.21 -7.53
N PHE A 33 -13.47 -2.27 -8.34
CA PHE A 33 -14.70 -2.88 -8.82
C PHE A 33 -15.54 -3.44 -7.66
N LEU A 34 -14.94 -4.17 -6.73
CA LEU A 34 -15.61 -4.66 -5.52
C LEU A 34 -16.19 -3.50 -4.71
N VAL A 35 -15.39 -2.46 -4.46
CA VAL A 35 -15.79 -1.31 -3.63
C VAL A 35 -16.98 -0.58 -4.24
N LYS A 36 -16.98 -0.43 -5.57
CA LYS A 36 -18.10 0.16 -6.29
C LYS A 36 -19.34 -0.73 -6.26
N SER A 37 -19.20 -2.01 -6.58
CA SER A 37 -20.34 -2.91 -6.71
C SER A 37 -20.99 -3.26 -5.38
N ARG A 38 -20.19 -3.41 -4.32
CA ARG A 38 -20.68 -3.88 -3.02
C ARG A 38 -21.01 -2.79 -2.03
N PHE A 39 -20.25 -1.70 -2.04
CA PHE A 39 -20.41 -0.60 -1.08
C PHE A 39 -20.92 0.70 -1.72
N ASN A 40 -21.04 0.74 -3.05
CA ASN A 40 -21.35 1.95 -3.83
C ASN A 40 -20.42 3.14 -3.46
N LYS A 41 -19.14 2.83 -3.20
CA LYS A 41 -18.09 3.80 -2.86
C LYS A 41 -17.04 3.83 -3.97
N ARG A 42 -16.07 4.73 -3.85
CA ARG A 42 -14.89 4.82 -4.74
C ARG A 42 -13.61 4.73 -3.91
N LEU A 43 -12.58 4.12 -4.47
CA LEU A 43 -11.26 4.10 -3.84
C LEU A 43 -10.56 5.45 -4.03
N LEU A 44 -9.99 6.01 -2.96
CA LEU A 44 -9.11 7.18 -3.07
C LEU A 44 -7.66 6.77 -2.87
N VAL A 45 -6.88 6.81 -3.95
CA VAL A 45 -5.43 6.60 -3.92
C VAL A 45 -4.74 7.86 -3.39
N THR A 46 -3.92 7.68 -2.36
CA THR A 46 -3.22 8.79 -1.70
C THR A 46 -1.73 8.80 -2.00
N HIS A 47 -1.11 7.62 -2.18
CA HIS A 47 0.31 7.47 -2.53
C HIS A 47 0.55 6.18 -3.33
N ILE A 48 1.52 6.19 -4.24
CA ILE A 48 2.00 5.00 -4.97
C ILE A 48 3.52 4.93 -4.87
N GLN A 49 4.25 5.82 -5.54
CA GLN A 49 5.71 5.81 -5.52
C GLN A 49 6.24 6.77 -4.45
N ARG A 50 7.23 6.32 -3.67
CA ARG A 50 7.91 7.15 -2.67
C ARG A 50 9.38 7.34 -3.05
N THR A 51 9.89 8.54 -2.84
CA THR A 51 11.33 8.80 -2.89
C THR A 51 11.97 8.44 -1.56
N GLN A 52 13.29 8.23 -1.54
CA GLN A 52 14.02 8.01 -0.28
C GLN A 52 13.84 9.19 0.69
N LYS A 53 13.75 10.43 0.19
CA LYS A 53 13.49 11.61 1.01
C LYS A 53 12.13 11.55 1.71
N VAL A 54 11.07 11.21 0.98
CA VAL A 54 9.71 11.05 1.55
C VAL A 54 9.67 9.88 2.53
N GLN A 55 10.31 8.77 2.19
CA GLN A 55 10.43 7.63 3.09
C GLN A 55 11.16 8.04 4.39
N ASN A 56 12.27 8.77 4.30
CA ASN A 56 13.00 9.23 5.49
C ASN A 56 12.14 10.15 6.36
N LEU A 57 11.41 11.10 5.80
CA LEU A 57 10.53 11.99 6.57
C LEU A 57 9.48 11.22 7.38
N LEU A 58 8.87 10.17 6.80
CA LEU A 58 7.87 9.33 7.49
C LEU A 58 8.45 8.53 8.66
N TYR A 59 9.75 8.25 8.67
CA TYR A 59 10.43 7.48 9.72
C TYR A 59 11.30 8.34 10.64
N GLN A 60 11.74 9.53 10.21
CA GLN A 60 12.48 10.50 11.02
C GLN A 60 11.57 11.15 12.08
N ASP A 61 10.31 11.45 11.76
CA ASP A 61 9.30 11.86 12.75
C ASP A 61 9.11 10.82 13.87
N LYS A 62 9.37 9.55 13.58
CA LYS A 62 9.28 8.45 14.56
C LYS A 62 10.56 8.29 15.40
N MET A 63 11.65 8.99 15.07
CA MET A 63 12.90 8.94 15.84
C MET A 63 12.94 9.94 16.99
N GLU A 64 12.24 11.08 16.89
CA GLU A 64 12.20 12.07 17.97
C GLU A 64 11.38 11.61 19.19
N GLN A 65 10.40 10.72 19.01
CA GLN A 65 9.56 10.18 20.11
C GLN A 65 10.11 8.91 20.78
N GLY A 66 11.30 8.43 20.40
CA GLY A 66 11.76 7.11 20.85
C GLY A 66 13.23 6.81 20.59
N PHE A 67 14.11 7.72 20.98
CA PHE A 67 15.56 7.64 20.77
C PHE A 67 16.19 6.31 21.25
N PHE A 68 15.58 5.63 22.25
CA PHE A 68 16.11 4.39 22.82
C PHE A 68 15.70 3.10 22.09
N VAL A 69 14.59 3.09 21.33
CA VAL A 69 14.11 1.88 20.62
C VAL A 69 14.83 1.71 19.27
N TRP A 70 15.31 2.81 18.68
CA TRP A 70 15.99 2.77 17.38
C TRP A 70 17.37 2.12 17.44
N ILE A 71 18.13 2.31 18.53
CA ILE A 71 19.44 1.63 18.72
C ILE A 71 19.28 0.10 18.79
N LYS A 72 18.19 -0.40 19.42
CA LYS A 72 17.88 -1.83 19.42
C LYS A 72 17.31 -2.34 18.09
N ARG A 73 16.53 -1.53 17.36
CA ARG A 73 16.01 -1.90 16.03
C ARG A 73 17.05 -1.86 14.92
N LYS A 74 18.14 -1.10 15.06
CA LYS A 74 19.30 -1.23 14.16
C LYS A 74 19.94 -2.62 14.22
N ARG A 75 19.82 -3.37 15.32
CA ARG A 75 20.25 -4.77 15.33
C ARG A 75 19.29 -5.72 14.59
N PHE A 76 18.04 -5.33 14.35
CA PHE A 76 17.09 -6.12 13.55
C PHE A 76 16.96 -5.66 12.09
N TYR A 77 17.27 -4.40 11.79
CA TYR A 77 17.28 -3.85 10.42
C TYR A 77 18.68 -3.67 9.82
N SER A 78 19.75 -3.97 10.58
CA SER A 78 21.14 -3.79 10.12
C SER A 78 22.14 -4.73 10.81
N ALA A 79 21.82 -6.01 10.97
CA ALA A 79 22.80 -7.03 11.38
C ALA A 79 22.85 -8.27 10.46
N ASP A 80 22.23 -8.20 9.29
CA ASP A 80 22.56 -9.09 8.18
C ASP A 80 22.72 -8.24 6.92
N LYS A 81 23.90 -8.32 6.28
CA LYS A 81 24.24 -7.68 4.99
C LYS A 81 23.37 -8.19 3.80
N LYS A 82 22.17 -8.75 4.05
CA LYS A 82 21.28 -9.37 3.05
C LYS A 82 19.82 -8.91 3.07
N SER A 83 19.39 -7.95 3.89
CA SER A 83 18.01 -7.41 3.80
C SER A 83 17.92 -5.89 4.00
N SER A 84 18.59 -5.14 3.12
CA SER A 84 18.22 -3.75 2.83
C SER A 84 17.02 -3.71 1.86
N THR A 85 15.92 -4.36 2.20
CA THR A 85 14.76 -4.42 1.32
C THR A 85 14.11 -3.04 1.27
N LEU A 86 14.41 -2.31 0.19
CA LEU A 86 13.75 -1.06 -0.18
C LEU A 86 12.24 -1.19 0.02
N SER A 87 11.59 -0.14 0.56
CA SER A 87 10.13 -0.15 0.70
C SER A 87 9.49 -0.50 -0.65
N PRO A 88 8.41 -1.30 -0.68
CA PRO A 88 7.73 -1.62 -1.93
C PRO A 88 7.25 -0.39 -2.73
N HIS A 89 7.03 0.75 -2.06
CA HIS A 89 6.80 2.04 -2.73
C HIS A 89 8.02 2.64 -3.46
N GLN A 90 9.23 2.16 -3.16
CA GLN A 90 10.49 2.60 -3.75
C GLN A 90 11.00 1.63 -4.82
N THR A 91 10.33 0.49 -5.00
CA THR A 91 10.70 -0.50 -6.01
C THR A 91 10.43 0.00 -7.43
N ARG A 92 11.09 -0.60 -8.42
CA ARG A 92 10.90 -0.32 -9.86
C ARG A 92 10.68 -1.65 -10.58
N PRO A 93 9.47 -1.96 -11.09
CA PRO A 93 8.25 -1.15 -10.96
C PRO A 93 7.78 -1.05 -9.50
N CYS A 94 7.01 0.01 -9.18
CA CYS A 94 6.46 0.18 -7.83
C CYS A 94 5.42 -0.92 -7.54
N ARG A 95 5.48 -1.53 -6.35
CA ARG A 95 4.64 -2.68 -5.98
C ARG A 95 3.69 -2.42 -4.81
N ALA A 96 3.52 -1.16 -4.41
CA ALA A 96 2.61 -0.78 -3.33
C ALA A 96 1.82 0.50 -3.61
N VAL A 97 0.66 0.60 -2.98
CA VAL A 97 -0.25 1.74 -3.03
C VAL A 97 -0.89 1.94 -1.66
N ASP A 98 -1.04 3.20 -1.26
CA ASP A 98 -1.80 3.57 -0.07
C ASP A 98 -3.14 4.21 -0.45
N LEU A 99 -4.19 3.70 0.16
CA LEU A 99 -5.57 4.12 -0.03
C LEU A 99 -6.07 4.80 1.23
N ARG A 100 -6.95 5.78 1.10
CA ARG A 100 -7.63 6.38 2.25
C ARG A 100 -8.54 5.32 2.92
N SER A 101 -8.40 5.13 4.22
CA SER A 101 -9.22 4.17 4.99
C SER A 101 -10.52 4.77 5.54
N ARG A 102 -10.50 6.04 5.98
CA ARG A 102 -11.60 6.69 6.74
C ARG A 102 -12.98 6.71 6.08
N CYS A 103 -13.09 6.34 4.80
CA CYS A 103 -14.38 6.22 4.09
C CYS A 103 -14.99 4.82 4.21
N PHE A 104 -14.32 3.90 4.90
CA PHE A 104 -14.73 2.51 5.06
C PHE A 104 -14.88 2.13 6.53
N THR A 105 -15.86 1.28 6.82
CA THR A 105 -16.02 0.65 8.14
C THR A 105 -15.03 -0.50 8.30
N ASP A 106 -14.80 -0.95 9.54
CA ASP A 106 -13.93 -2.10 9.81
C ASP A 106 -14.45 -3.39 9.13
N GLU A 107 -15.77 -3.55 9.04
CA GLU A 107 -16.42 -4.67 8.35
C GLU A 107 -16.18 -4.64 6.84
N GLU A 108 -16.32 -3.46 6.21
CA GLU A 108 -16.04 -3.27 4.79
C GLU A 108 -14.56 -3.55 4.47
N ILE A 109 -13.63 -3.07 5.31
CA ILE A 109 -12.19 -3.34 5.17
C ILE A 109 -11.88 -4.84 5.30
N LEU A 110 -12.53 -5.53 6.25
CA LEU A 110 -12.38 -6.97 6.41
C LEU A 110 -12.91 -7.74 5.20
N ASP A 111 -14.05 -7.32 4.65
CA ASP A 111 -14.65 -7.95 3.47
C ASP A 111 -13.79 -7.74 2.21
N MET A 112 -13.25 -6.53 2.01
CA MET A 112 -12.24 -6.25 0.98
C MET A 112 -11.05 -7.21 1.08
N LYS A 113 -10.51 -7.39 2.30
CA LYS A 113 -9.39 -8.29 2.53
C LYS A 113 -9.73 -9.73 2.16
N LYS A 114 -10.90 -10.23 2.59
CA LYS A 114 -11.37 -11.58 2.28
C LYS A 114 -11.53 -11.79 0.77
N HIS A 115 -12.09 -10.81 0.05
CA HIS A 115 -12.22 -10.86 -1.41
C HIS A 115 -10.86 -11.00 -2.10
N LEU A 116 -9.89 -10.16 -1.72
CA LEU A 116 -8.55 -10.24 -2.30
C LEU A 116 -7.84 -11.56 -1.97
N ASP A 117 -7.99 -12.06 -0.74
CA ASP A 117 -7.42 -13.34 -0.32
C ASP A 117 -8.05 -14.54 -1.08
N PHE A 118 -9.31 -14.42 -1.50
CA PHE A 118 -10.05 -15.43 -2.28
C PHE A 118 -9.71 -15.42 -3.77
N TRP A 119 -9.66 -14.24 -4.41
CA TRP A 119 -9.48 -14.11 -5.87
C TRP A 119 -8.02 -14.09 -6.32
N PHE A 120 -7.07 -13.78 -5.43
CA PHE A 120 -5.64 -13.82 -5.73
C PHE A 120 -4.87 -14.89 -4.93
N PRO A 121 -5.30 -16.17 -4.94
CA PRO A 121 -4.58 -17.25 -4.28
C PRO A 121 -3.32 -17.65 -5.07
N TYR A 122 -2.55 -18.56 -4.47
CA TYR A 122 -1.13 -18.88 -4.73
C TYR A 122 -0.74 -19.18 -6.19
N GLY A 123 0.51 -18.83 -6.51
CA GLY A 123 1.18 -18.96 -7.83
C GLY A 123 2.12 -17.79 -8.13
N GLY A 124 1.86 -16.63 -7.50
CA GLY A 124 2.74 -15.46 -7.48
C GLY A 124 2.73 -14.71 -6.15
N GLY A 125 2.32 -15.37 -5.07
CA GLY A 125 2.19 -14.84 -3.69
C GLY A 125 0.97 -13.93 -3.43
N LYS A 126 0.36 -14.04 -2.25
CA LYS A 126 -0.81 -13.26 -1.84
C LYS A 126 -0.48 -11.76 -1.74
N PRO A 127 -1.35 -10.85 -2.22
CA PRO A 127 -1.18 -9.43 -1.93
C PRO A 127 -1.25 -9.20 -0.42
N THR A 128 -0.44 -8.30 0.10
CA THR A 128 -0.59 -7.86 1.49
C THR A 128 -1.54 -6.68 1.52
N PHE A 129 -2.56 -6.77 2.36
CA PHE A 129 -3.56 -5.74 2.59
C PHE A 129 -3.61 -5.45 4.10
N LEU A 130 -3.19 -4.26 4.51
CA LEU A 130 -3.07 -3.86 5.91
C LEU A 130 -3.75 -2.51 6.13
N CYS A 131 -4.58 -2.39 7.16
CA CYS A 131 -5.11 -1.10 7.59
C CYS A 131 -4.29 -0.57 8.77
N HIS A 132 -3.64 0.57 8.59
CA HIS A 132 -2.87 1.25 9.63
C HIS A 132 -3.76 2.30 10.31
N LYS A 133 -3.95 2.19 11.64
CA LYS A 133 -4.74 3.17 12.43
C LYS A 133 -3.89 4.15 13.26
N ASN A 134 -2.64 3.81 13.56
CA ASN A 134 -1.86 4.50 14.60
C ASN A 134 -0.98 5.66 14.07
N SER A 135 -0.77 5.80 12.77
CA SER A 135 0.11 6.85 12.21
C SER A 135 -0.30 7.19 10.77
N GLY A 136 -1.23 8.13 10.63
CA GLY A 136 -1.87 8.49 9.36
C GLY A 136 -2.74 7.35 8.85
N GLU A 137 -4.04 7.39 9.13
CA GLU A 137 -4.96 6.29 8.83
C GLU A 137 -5.02 5.98 7.33
N HIS A 138 -4.62 4.78 6.92
CA HIS A 138 -4.64 4.34 5.52
C HIS A 138 -4.66 2.81 5.38
N ILE A 139 -5.13 2.35 4.23
CA ILE A 139 -5.00 0.96 3.78
C ILE A 139 -3.76 0.87 2.90
N HIS A 140 -2.80 0.04 3.30
CA HIS A 140 -1.63 -0.31 2.52
C HIS A 140 -1.88 -1.61 1.75
N LEU A 141 -1.77 -1.53 0.41
CA LEU A 141 -1.89 -2.66 -0.49
C LEU A 141 -0.57 -2.85 -1.25
N GLN A 142 -0.02 -4.07 -1.22
CA GLN A 142 1.22 -4.40 -1.93
C GLN A 142 1.18 -5.79 -2.57
N VAL A 143 1.97 -5.98 -3.62
CA VAL A 143 2.16 -7.27 -4.30
C VAL A 143 3.60 -7.80 -4.11
N PRO A 144 3.78 -9.11 -3.91
CA PRO A 144 5.09 -9.72 -3.65
C PRO A 144 6.03 -9.68 -4.86
N VAL A 145 7.33 -9.91 -4.61
CA VAL A 145 8.33 -10.12 -5.69
C VAL A 145 8.10 -11.53 -6.22
N LYS A 146 8.02 -11.69 -7.54
CA LYS A 146 8.13 -13.00 -8.18
C LYS A 146 9.59 -13.36 -8.36
#